data_AF-A0A3D5MGN5-F1
#
_entry.id   AF-A0A3D5MGN5-F1
#
_cell.length_a   1.000
_cell.length_b   1.000
_cell.length_c   1.000
_cell.angle_alpha   90.00
_cell.angle_beta   90.00
_cell.angle_gamma   90.00
#
_symmetry.space_group_name_H-M   'P 1'
#
loop_
_entity.id
_entity.type
_entity.pdbx_description
1 polymer ?
#
loop_
_entity_poly.entity_id
_entity_poly.type
_entity_poly.pdbx_seq_one_letter_code
_entity_poly.pdbx_strand_id
1 'polypeptide(L)'
;MVKTPKRPAAGLPDKESLIAFLREAGEAEKADIARAFGLKGAERRQMRDMLKELEAEGRLSKRGRKGFSEVGALPPVGVADVVDRDADGELYVQLVKGGEDAPRAVLMPD
;
A
#
# COMPACT_ATOMS: atom_id res chain seq x y z
N MET A 1 3.38 0.72 19.09
CA MET A 1 4.45 1.66 18.69
C MET A 1 4.24 2.01 17.22
N VAL A 2 3.79 3.22 16.91
CA VAL A 2 3.67 3.68 15.51
C VAL A 2 5.10 3.89 15.01
N LYS A 3 5.58 2.99 14.13
CA LYS A 3 6.89 3.15 13.48
C LYS A 3 6.80 4.43 12.65
N THR A 4 7.47 5.48 13.10
CA THR A 4 7.65 6.69 12.30
C THR A 4 8.45 6.28 11.07
N PRO A 5 7.94 6.50 9.84
CA PRO A 5 8.62 6.03 8.65
C PRO A 5 10.03 6.62 8.61
N LYS A 6 11.02 5.76 8.43
CA LYS A 6 12.43 6.18 8.40
C LYS A 6 12.56 7.18 7.26
N ARG A 7 12.79 8.47 7.58
CA ARG A 7 12.88 9.54 6.58
C ARG A 7 13.87 9.10 5.50
N PRO A 8 13.42 8.88 4.26
CA PRO A 8 14.33 8.48 3.20
C PRO A 8 15.33 9.61 2.92
N ALA A 9 16.48 9.26 2.36
CA ALA A 9 17.47 10.26 1.95
C ALA A 9 16.83 11.30 1.03
N ALA A 10 17.08 12.59 1.29
CA ALA A 10 16.49 13.67 0.52
C ALA A 10 17.03 13.66 -0.92
N GLY A 11 16.13 13.70 -1.90
CA GLY A 11 16.47 13.60 -3.33
C GLY A 11 15.57 12.62 -4.07
N LEU A 12 15.79 12.46 -5.37
CA LEU A 12 15.04 11.52 -6.20
C LEU A 12 15.21 10.08 -5.67
N PRO A 13 14.14 9.39 -5.25
CA PRO A 13 14.24 8.02 -4.78
C PRO A 13 14.40 7.02 -5.91
N ASP A 14 15.08 5.91 -5.65
CA ASP A 14 15.03 4.73 -6.52
C ASP A 14 13.67 4.02 -6.42
N LYS A 15 13.35 3.23 -7.44
CA LYS A 15 12.14 2.39 -7.50
C LYS A 15 11.95 1.57 -6.20
N GLU A 16 13.01 0.95 -5.69
CA GLU A 16 12.96 0.12 -4.48
C GLU A 16 12.70 0.95 -3.21
N SER A 17 13.34 2.12 -3.09
CA SER A 17 13.16 3.03 -1.95
C SER A 17 11.71 3.54 -1.88
N LEU A 18 11.11 3.79 -3.04
CA LEU A 18 9.71 4.22 -3.13
C LEU A 18 8.74 3.10 -2.72
N ILE A 19 9.01 1.86 -3.14
CA ILE A 19 8.22 0.69 -2.69
C ILE A 19 8.38 0.47 -1.18
N ALA A 20 9.60 0.55 -0.65
CA ALA A 20 9.85 0.41 0.78
C ALA A 20 9.12 1.48 1.61
N PHE A 21 9.11 2.73 1.12
CA PHE A 21 8.34 3.81 1.74
C PHE A 21 6.84 3.52 1.72
N LEU A 22 6.30 3.03 0.60
CA LEU A 22 4.88 2.68 0.48
C LEU A 22 4.51 1.47 1.36
N ARG A 23 5.40 0.49 1.51
CA ARG A 23 5.23 -0.61 2.47
C ARG A 23 5.16 -0.12 3.91
N GLU A 24 6.02 0.82 4.28
CA GLU A 24 6.07 1.36 5.64
C GLU A 24 4.90 2.30 5.94
N ALA A 25 4.52 3.13 4.95
CA ALA A 25 3.38 4.04 5.06
C ALA A 25 2.02 3.35 4.89
N GLY A 26 2.00 2.17 4.25
CA GLY A 26 0.79 1.44 3.85
C GLY A 26 0.11 2.04 2.61
N GLU A 27 -0.25 3.32 2.68
CA GLU A 27 -0.85 4.09 1.58
C GLU A 27 -0.28 5.51 1.58
N ALA A 28 0.09 6.03 0.41
CA ALA A 28 0.49 7.43 0.28
C ALA A 28 0.01 8.08 -1.02
N GLU A 29 -0.36 9.36 -0.96
CA GLU A 29 -0.64 10.16 -2.15
C GLU A 29 0.66 10.69 -2.79
N LYS A 30 0.60 11.08 -4.06
CA LYS A 30 1.72 11.69 -4.79
C LYS A 30 2.32 12.90 -4.06
N ALA A 31 1.48 13.68 -3.37
CA ALA A 31 1.91 14.85 -2.62
C ALA A 31 2.68 14.47 -1.35
N ASP A 32 2.28 13.39 -0.68
CA ASP A 32 2.91 12.91 0.54
C ASP A 32 4.26 12.24 0.24
N ILE A 33 4.33 11.47 -0.85
CA ILE A 33 5.60 10.93 -1.37
C ILE A 33 6.54 12.11 -1.70
N ALA A 34 6.09 13.10 -2.46
CA ALA A 34 6.93 14.26 -2.80
C ALA A 34 7.41 15.03 -1.55
N ARG A 35 6.59 15.12 -0.50
CA ARG A 35 6.94 15.76 0.77
C ARG A 35 7.92 14.92 1.58
N ALA A 36 7.76 13.60 1.60
CA ALA A 36 8.60 12.66 2.34
C ALA A 36 10.04 12.61 1.81
N PHE A 37 10.20 12.66 0.48
CA PHE A 37 11.51 12.66 -0.19
C PHE A 37 12.07 14.08 -0.44
N GLY A 38 11.33 15.13 -0.11
CA GLY A 38 11.77 16.51 -0.29
C GLY A 38 11.86 16.97 -1.75
N LEU A 39 11.11 16.36 -2.65
CA LEU A 39 11.22 16.54 -4.11
C LEU A 39 10.75 17.92 -4.57
N LYS A 40 11.57 18.56 -5.42
CA LYS A 40 11.28 19.88 -6.01
C LYS A 40 11.23 19.83 -7.53
N GLY A 41 10.34 20.65 -8.13
CA GLY A 41 10.32 20.94 -9.57
C GLY A 41 10.45 19.72 -10.51
N ALA A 42 11.66 19.52 -11.04
CA ALA A 42 12.00 18.44 -11.96
C ALA A 42 11.90 17.04 -11.34
N GLU A 43 12.29 16.89 -10.07
CA GLU A 43 12.28 15.59 -9.37
C GLU A 43 10.85 15.09 -9.16
N ARG A 44 9.89 16.01 -8.96
CA ARG A 44 8.46 15.66 -8.90
C ARG A 44 7.96 15.07 -10.20
N ARG A 45 8.50 15.52 -11.35
CA ARG A 45 8.13 14.98 -12.66
C ARG A 45 8.69 13.57 -12.83
N GLN A 46 9.97 13.39 -12.55
CA GLN A 46 10.62 12.08 -12.60
C GLN A 46 9.95 11.06 -11.66
N MET A 47 9.62 11.45 -10.43
CA MET A 47 8.87 10.59 -9.50
C MET A 47 7.50 10.18 -10.05
N ARG A 48 6.77 11.09 -10.72
CA ARG A 48 5.47 10.73 -11.31
C ARG A 48 5.62 9.75 -12.47
N ASP A 49 6.66 9.90 -13.27
CA ASP A 49 6.91 9.02 -14.40
C ASP A 49 7.32 7.62 -13.89
N MET A 50 8.13 7.57 -12.84
CA MET A 50 8.49 6.33 -12.12
C MET A 50 7.29 5.64 -11.46
N LEU A 51 6.36 6.40 -10.85
CA LEU A 51 5.11 5.83 -10.33
C LEU A 51 4.27 5.19 -11.42
N LYS A 52 4.18 5.82 -12.60
CA LYS A 52 3.45 5.26 -13.75
C LYS A 52 4.11 4.00 -14.27
N GLU A 53 5.43 3.98 -14.32
CA GLU A 53 6.21 2.81 -14.74
C GLU A 53 6.00 1.64 -13.77
N LEU A 54 6.09 1.89 -12.46
CA LEU A 54 5.83 0.87 -11.43
C LEU A 54 4.37 0.39 -11.39
N GLU A 55 3.43 1.26 -11.74
CA GLU A 55 2.02 0.90 -11.94
C GLU A 55 1.86 -0.01 -13.18
N ALA A 56 2.55 0.30 -14.28
CA ALA A 56 2.53 -0.50 -15.50
C ALA A 56 3.25 -1.86 -15.34
N GLU A 57 4.30 -1.91 -14.53
CA GLU A 57 5.00 -3.15 -14.13
C GLU A 57 4.18 -4.01 -13.15
N GLY A 58 3.02 -3.52 -12.67
CA GLY A 58 2.21 -4.25 -11.69
C GLY A 58 2.88 -4.38 -10.32
N ARG A 59 3.82 -3.47 -9.98
CA ARG A 59 4.48 -3.42 -8.67
C ARG A 59 3.76 -2.51 -7.68
N LEU A 60 2.98 -1.55 -8.17
CA LEU A 60 2.13 -0.66 -7.38
C LEU A 60 0.66 -0.78 -7.81
N SER A 61 -0.23 -0.90 -6.83
CA SER A 61 -1.67 -0.74 -7.03
C SER A 61 -2.12 0.63 -6.56
N LYS A 62 -3.05 1.24 -7.30
CA LYS A 62 -3.83 2.36 -6.77
C LYS A 62 -4.81 1.83 -5.74
N ARG A 63 -4.75 2.37 -4.52
CA ARG A 63 -5.74 2.12 -3.47
C ARG A 63 -6.56 3.40 -3.30
N GLY A 64 -7.88 3.29 -3.50
CA GLY A 64 -8.80 4.44 -3.46
C GLY A 64 -8.65 5.44 -4.61
N ARG A 65 -9.07 6.71 -4.40
CA ARG A 65 -9.08 7.76 -5.43
C ARG A 65 -7.69 8.36 -5.73
N LYS A 66 -6.74 8.28 -4.80
CA LYS A 66 -5.46 9.03 -4.87
C LYS A 66 -4.23 8.33 -4.27
N GLY A 67 -4.41 7.24 -3.52
CA GLY A 67 -3.34 6.53 -2.83
C GLY A 67 -2.66 5.47 -3.69
N PHE A 68 -1.36 5.28 -3.46
CA PHE A 68 -0.60 4.14 -3.97
C PHE A 68 -0.24 3.23 -2.81
N SER A 69 -0.30 1.92 -3.05
CA SER A 69 0.23 0.88 -2.17
C SER A 69 0.97 -0.15 -3.02
N GLU A 70 1.83 -0.94 -2.41
CA GLU A 70 2.38 -2.10 -3.10
C GLU A 70 1.26 -3.09 -3.46
N VAL A 71 1.40 -3.75 -4.62
CA VAL A 71 0.48 -4.80 -5.05
C VAL A 71 0.46 -5.94 -4.04
N GLY A 72 -0.73 -6.31 -3.58
CA GLY A 72 -0.93 -7.38 -2.60
C GLY A 72 -0.57 -7.03 -1.15
N ALA A 73 -0.08 -5.81 -0.87
CA ALA A 73 0.21 -5.42 0.51
C ALA A 73 -1.09 -5.33 1.33
N LEU A 74 -1.25 -6.19 2.32
CA LEU A 74 -2.35 -6.09 3.26
C LEU A 74 -2.03 -5.02 4.31
N PRO A 75 -3.01 -4.19 4.71
CA PRO A 75 -2.80 -3.27 5.81
C PRO A 75 -2.46 -4.06 7.09
N PRO A 76 -1.53 -3.57 7.93
CA PRO A 76 -1.07 -4.29 9.12
C PRO A 76 -2.20 -4.50 10.16
N VAL A 77 -3.22 -3.64 10.13
CA VAL A 77 -4.46 -3.77 10.89
C VAL A 77 -5.60 -3.29 9.99
N GLY A 78 -6.71 -4.02 9.98
CA GLY A 78 -7.88 -3.65 9.19
C GLY A 78 -9.16 -4.25 9.75
N VAL A 79 -10.29 -3.71 9.30
CA VAL A 79 -11.61 -4.30 9.55
C VAL A 79 -11.83 -5.37 8.50
N ALA A 80 -12.28 -6.55 8.93
CA ALA A 80 -12.66 -7.64 8.05
C ALA A 80 -14.15 -7.93 8.20
N ASP A 81 -14.83 -8.13 7.08
CA ASP A 81 -16.22 -8.57 7.05
C ASP A 81 -16.27 -10.09 6.92
N VAL A 82 -17.23 -10.73 7.60
CA VAL A 82 -17.53 -12.15 7.40
C VAL A 82 -18.26 -12.29 6.08
N VAL A 83 -17.64 -12.97 5.12
CA VAL A 83 -18.15 -13.11 3.75
C VAL A 83 -18.70 -14.49 3.48
N ASP A 84 -18.29 -15.50 4.24
CA ASP A 84 -18.74 -16.88 4.05
C ASP A 84 -18.68 -17.69 5.33
N ARG A 85 -19.40 -18.81 5.34
CA ARG A 85 -19.39 -19.80 6.41
C ARG A 85 -19.50 -21.20 5.81
N ASP A 86 -18.58 -22.09 6.19
CA ASP A 86 -18.64 -23.47 5.73
C ASP A 86 -19.58 -24.36 6.55
N ALA A 87 -19.70 -25.61 6.12
CA ALA A 87 -20.57 -26.62 6.74
C ALA A 87 -20.10 -27.03 8.14
N ASP A 88 -18.80 -26.90 8.42
CA ASP A 88 -18.18 -27.22 9.71
C ASP A 88 -18.29 -26.04 10.70
N GLY A 89 -18.70 -24.88 10.21
CA GLY A 89 -19.00 -23.69 10.99
C GLY A 89 -17.86 -22.69 11.06
N GLU A 90 -16.78 -22.88 10.29
CA GLU A 90 -15.68 -21.93 10.18
C GLU A 90 -16.13 -20.69 9.42
N LEU A 91 -15.67 -19.53 9.87
CA LEU A 91 -16.04 -18.24 9.30
C LEU A 91 -14.91 -17.74 8.41
N TYR A 92 -15.24 -17.41 7.16
CA TYR A 92 -14.30 -16.77 6.24
C TYR A 92 -14.50 -15.27 6.28
N VAL A 93 -13.40 -14.54 6.41
CA VAL A 93 -13.38 -13.08 6.45
C VAL A 93 -12.56 -12.51 5.29
N GLN A 94 -12.96 -11.33 4.84
CA GLN A 94 -12.22 -10.56 3.84
C GLN A 94 -12.02 -9.12 4.34
N LEU A 95 -10.82 -8.57 4.12
CA LEU A 95 -10.51 -7.20 4.53
C LEU A 95 -11.25 -6.17 3.69
N VAL A 96 -12.01 -5.29 4.35
CA VAL A 96 -12.80 -4.22 3.71
C VAL A 96 -11.94 -3.29 2.87
N LYS A 97 -10.70 -3.01 3.31
CA LYS A 97 -9.75 -2.13 2.62
C LYS A 97 -8.69 -2.87 1.79
N GLY A 98 -8.84 -4.19 1.59
CA GLY A 98 -7.88 -5.00 0.85
C GLY A 98 -7.97 -4.90 -0.68
N GLY A 99 -9.09 -4.39 -1.22
CA GLY A 99 -9.41 -4.44 -2.65
C GLY A 99 -10.06 -5.77 -3.06
N GLU A 100 -10.51 -5.91 -4.31
CA GLU A 100 -11.15 -7.15 -4.81
C GLU A 100 -10.21 -8.37 -4.75
N ASP A 101 -8.90 -8.14 -4.78
CA ASP A 101 -7.85 -9.17 -4.75
C ASP A 101 -7.36 -9.51 -3.32
N ALA A 102 -8.08 -9.03 -2.30
CA ALA A 102 -7.73 -9.34 -0.91
C ALA A 102 -7.96 -10.84 -0.63
N PRO A 103 -6.96 -11.56 -0.10
CA PRO A 103 -7.12 -12.97 0.21
C PRO A 103 -8.19 -13.16 1.28
N ARG A 104 -9.00 -14.21 1.11
CA ARG A 104 -9.91 -14.68 2.16
C ARG A 104 -9.11 -15.38 3.25
N ALA A 105 -9.44 -15.09 4.50
CA ALA A 105 -8.82 -15.71 5.66
C ALA A 105 -9.88 -16.43 6.50
N VAL A 106 -9.49 -17.50 7.19
CA VAL A 106 -10.35 -18.17 8.18
C VAL A 106 -10.22 -17.43 9.51
N LEU A 107 -11.35 -17.09 10.12
CA LEU A 107 -11.43 -16.49 11.45
C LEU A 107 -11.32 -17.61 12.49
N MET A 108 -10.12 -17.76 13.07
CA MET A 108 -9.89 -18.67 14.18
C MET A 108 -10.14 -17.96 15.52
N PRO A 109 -10.81 -18.60 16.49
CA PRO A 109 -10.82 -18.13 17.86
C PRO A 109 -9.43 -18.26 18.50
N ASP A 110 -9.08 -17.34 19.39
CA ASP A 110 -7.88 -17.42 20.26
C ASP A 110 -7.98 -18.57 21.29
#